data_AF-A0A0P0Z873-F1
#
_entry.id   AF-A0A0P0Z873-F1
#
_cell.length_a   1.000
_cell.length_b   1.000
_cell.length_c   1.000
_cell.angle_alpha   90.00
_cell.angle_beta   90.00
_cell.angle_gamma   90.00
#
_symmetry.space_group_name_H-M   'P 1'
#
loop_
_entity.id
_entity.type
_entity.pdbx_description
1 polymer ?
#
loop_
_entity_poly.entity_id
_entity_poly.type
_entity_poly.pdbx_seq_one_letter_code
_entity_poly.pdbx_strand_id
1 'polypeptide(L)'
;MRWFLTLWFAPMSFLALWLGLASHDLNFGMLFFSRALYDHVFGLYAAALGVAPETLPPLVVRALILDSLIVVSVFAFRRRRAVGAWFSAVRQRNSRSSASNRTASLSSAP
;
A
#
# COMPACT_ATOMS: atom_id res chain seq x y z
N MET A 1 -7.82 -17.38 -3.05
CA MET A 1 -7.09 -16.40 -2.23
C MET A 1 -6.80 -15.09 -2.96
N ARG A 2 -6.29 -15.13 -4.21
CA ARG A 2 -5.92 -13.91 -4.97
C ARG A 2 -7.13 -12.97 -5.18
N TRP A 3 -8.26 -13.54 -5.59
CA TRP A 3 -9.51 -12.80 -5.80
C TRP A 3 -10.05 -12.14 -4.53
N PHE A 4 -9.96 -12.83 -3.38
CA PHE A 4 -10.37 -12.27 -2.09
C PHE A 4 -9.49 -11.06 -1.70
N LEU A 5 -8.17 -11.15 -1.87
CA LEU A 5 -7.28 -10.01 -1.61
C LEU A 5 -7.55 -8.86 -2.58
N THR A 6 -7.75 -9.11 -3.88
CA THR A 6 -7.98 -8.04 -4.86
C THR A 6 -9.32 -7.35 -4.63
N LEU A 7 -10.39 -8.12 -4.40
CA LEU A 7 -11.72 -7.58 -4.09
C LEU A 7 -11.71 -6.78 -2.77
N TRP A 8 -10.91 -7.19 -1.79
CA TRP A 8 -10.78 -6.48 -0.52
C TRP A 8 -9.88 -5.24 -0.62
N PHE A 9 -8.78 -5.33 -1.36
CA PHE A 9 -7.81 -4.25 -1.50
C PHE A 9 -8.34 -3.10 -2.37
N ALA A 10 -9.21 -3.40 -3.34
CA ALA A 10 -9.81 -2.41 -4.22
C ALA A 10 -10.60 -1.31 -3.47
N PRO A 11 -11.61 -1.62 -2.62
CA PRO A 11 -12.34 -0.60 -1.87
C PRO A 11 -11.46 0.11 -0.84
N MET A 12 -10.52 -0.59 -0.20
CA MET A 12 -9.60 0.05 0.76
C MET A 12 -8.65 1.03 0.09
N SER A 13 -8.09 0.66 -1.07
CA SER A 13 -7.23 1.55 -1.84
C SER A 13 -8.01 2.75 -2.38
N PHE A 14 -9.25 2.52 -2.83
CA PHE A 14 -10.12 3.60 -3.28
C PHE A 14 -10.40 4.61 -2.15
N LEU A 15 -10.70 4.12 -0.94
CA LEU A 15 -10.91 4.98 0.23
C LEU A 15 -9.63 5.73 0.60
N ALA A 16 -8.48 5.05 0.66
CA ALA A 16 -7.20 5.68 0.94
C ALA A 16 -6.83 6.75 -0.09
N LEU A 17 -7.07 6.45 -1.37
CA LEU A 17 -6.83 7.36 -2.48
C LEU A 17 -7.75 8.57 -2.36
N TRP A 18 -9.05 8.37 -2.14
CA TRP A 18 -10.00 9.46 -1.94
C TRP A 18 -9.62 10.34 -0.76
N LEU A 19 -9.26 9.74 0.39
CA LEU A 19 -8.84 10.44 1.59
C LEU A 19 -7.59 11.30 1.33
N GLY A 20 -6.59 10.72 0.65
CA GLY A 20 -5.38 11.45 0.28
C GLY A 20 -5.64 12.57 -0.71
N LEU A 21 -6.31 12.28 -1.84
CA LEU A 21 -6.62 13.26 -2.88
C LEU A 21 -7.44 14.43 -2.33
N ALA A 22 -8.52 14.15 -1.61
CA ALA A 22 -9.39 15.19 -1.09
C ALA A 22 -8.71 16.02 0.01
N SER A 23 -7.84 15.41 0.83
CA SER A 23 -7.04 16.15 1.82
C SER A 23 -6.05 17.12 1.17
N HIS A 24 -5.51 16.79 0.00
CA HIS A 24 -4.59 17.62 -0.79
C HIS A 24 -5.29 18.53 -1.82
N ASP A 25 -6.62 18.61 -1.78
CA ASP A 25 -7.45 19.38 -2.73
C ASP A 25 -7.22 19.00 -4.21
N LEU A 26 -6.88 17.73 -4.45
CA LEU A 26 -6.72 17.14 -5.79
C LEU A 26 -8.10 16.73 -6.33
N ASN A 27 -8.89 17.73 -6.67
CA ASN A 27 -10.30 17.56 -6.97
C ASN A 27 -10.59 17.22 -8.45
N PHE A 28 -9.66 17.49 -9.38
CA PHE A 28 -9.82 17.22 -10.83
C PHE A 28 -11.12 17.80 -11.44
N GLY A 29 -11.70 18.83 -10.83
CA GLY A 29 -13.02 19.38 -11.21
C GLY A 29 -14.23 18.57 -10.72
N MET A 30 -14.03 17.50 -9.95
CA MET A 30 -15.09 16.70 -9.34
C MET A 30 -15.34 17.11 -7.89
N LEU A 31 -16.61 17.34 -7.54
CA LEU A 31 -17.02 17.65 -6.16
C LEU A 31 -16.63 16.54 -5.17
N PHE A 32 -16.60 15.29 -5.63
CA PHE A 32 -16.30 14.14 -4.77
C PHE A 32 -14.90 14.20 -4.15
N PHE A 33 -13.90 14.66 -4.90
CA PHE A 33 -12.52 14.77 -4.43
C PHE A 33 -12.20 16.18 -3.89
N SER A 34 -13.22 17.02 -3.69
CA SER A 34 -13.04 18.35 -3.13
C SER A 34 -12.75 18.32 -1.64
N ARG A 35 -11.94 19.28 -1.19
CA ARG A 35 -11.69 19.47 0.24
C ARG A 35 -12.98 19.82 1.02
N ALA A 36 -13.90 20.55 0.39
CA ALA A 36 -15.18 20.91 0.98
C ALA A 36 -16.05 19.70 1.34
N LEU A 37 -16.18 18.73 0.42
CA LEU A 37 -16.94 17.51 0.71
C LEU A 37 -16.25 16.69 1.81
N TYR A 38 -14.93 16.58 1.74
CA TYR A 38 -14.13 15.89 2.75
C TYR A 38 -14.37 16.49 4.15
N ASP A 39 -14.24 17.80 4.32
CA ASP A 39 -14.44 18.46 5.61
C ASP A 39 -15.90 18.32 6.08
N HIS A 40 -16.87 18.33 5.16
CA HIS A 40 -18.29 18.14 5.50
C HIS A 40 -18.58 16.72 6.00
N VAL A 41 -18.06 15.71 5.31
CA VAL A 41 -18.21 14.30 5.70
C VAL A 41 -17.57 14.06 7.07
N PHE A 42 -16.34 14.54 7.28
CA PHE A 42 -15.68 14.41 8.57
C PHE A 42 -16.37 15.20 9.68
N GLY A 43 -16.90 16.40 9.38
CA GLY A 43 -17.72 17.17 10.33
C GLY A 43 -18.98 16.42 10.77
N LEU A 44 -19.68 15.77 9.83
CA LEU A 44 -20.87 14.97 10.13
C LEU A 44 -20.54 13.76 11.03
N TYR A 45 -19.48 13.03 10.71
CA TYR A 45 -19.03 11.89 11.53
C TYR A 45 -18.52 12.34 12.89
N ALA A 46 -17.80 13.46 12.96
CA ALA A 46 -17.30 14.04 14.21
C ALA A 46 -18.44 14.42 15.15
N ALA A 47 -19.47 15.07 14.62
CA ALA A 47 -20.68 15.41 15.36
C ALA A 47 -21.42 14.16 15.86
N ALA A 48 -21.52 13.11 15.03
CA ALA A 48 -22.14 11.85 15.42
C ALA A 48 -21.35 11.09 16.50
N LEU A 49 -20.01 11.15 16.46
CA LEU A 49 -19.14 10.48 17.44
C LEU A 49 -18.84 11.34 18.68
N GLY A 50 -19.19 12.63 18.68
CA GLY A 50 -18.85 13.56 19.75
C GLY A 50 -17.35 13.87 19.87
N VAL A 51 -16.62 13.81 18.76
CA VAL A 51 -15.16 14.08 18.70
C VAL A 51 -14.87 15.29 17.83
N ALA A 52 -13.66 15.84 17.93
CA ALA A 52 -13.24 16.94 17.05
C ALA A 52 -12.96 16.42 15.62
N PRO A 53 -13.43 17.11 14.57
CA PRO A 53 -13.29 16.67 13.18
C PRO A 53 -11.83 16.58 12.72
N GLU A 54 -10.94 17.42 13.25
CA GLU A 54 -9.50 17.32 12.95
C GLU A 54 -8.85 16.01 13.42
N THR A 55 -9.45 15.30 14.38
CA THR A 55 -8.90 14.04 14.92
C THR A 55 -9.27 12.83 14.09
N LEU A 56 -10.35 12.89 13.31
CA LEU A 56 -10.86 11.73 12.57
C LEU A 56 -9.96 11.33 11.40
N PRO A 57 -9.52 12.23 10.50
CA PRO A 57 -8.67 11.82 9.40
C PRO A 57 -7.39 11.09 9.80
N PRO A 58 -6.58 11.58 10.76
CA PRO A 58 -5.38 10.86 11.16
C PRO A 58 -5.70 9.51 11.83
N LEU A 59 -6.84 9.37 12.51
CA LEU A 59 -7.30 8.08 13.04
C LEU A 59 -7.66 7.09 11.92
N VAL A 60 -8.38 7.54 10.90
CA VAL A 60 -8.73 6.71 9.73
C VAL A 60 -7.47 6.24 9.01
N VAL A 61 -6.51 7.14 8.76
CA VAL A 61 -5.22 6.77 8.14
C VAL A 61 -4.49 5.70 8.95
N ARG A 62 -4.39 5.88 10.27
CA ARG A 62 -3.74 4.90 11.16
C ARG A 62 -4.43 3.55 11.12
N ALA A 63 -5.77 3.54 11.13
CA ALA A 63 -6.55 2.31 11.03
C ALA A 63 -6.29 1.59 9.69
N LEU A 64 -6.26 2.34 8.59
CA LEU A 64 -6.01 1.81 7.24
C LEU A 64 -4.61 1.19 7.09
N ILE A 65 -3.59 1.87 7.65
CA ILE A 65 -2.21 1.35 7.67
C ILE A 65 -2.13 0.07 8.50
N LEU A 66 -2.70 0.07 9.70
CA LEU A 66 -2.67 -1.08 10.60
C LEU A 66 -3.38 -2.30 9.98
N ASP A 67 -4.57 -2.07 9.43
CA ASP A 67 -5.36 -3.08 8.74
C ASP A 67 -4.62 -3.69 7.53
N SER A 68 -4.05 -2.83 6.68
CA SER A 68 -3.21 -3.25 5.55
C SER A 68 -2.00 -4.07 6.02
N LEU A 69 -1.35 -3.65 7.10
CA LEU A 69 -0.20 -4.35 7.68
C LEU A 69 -0.60 -5.73 8.21
N ILE A 70 -1.76 -5.86 8.86
CA ILE A 70 -2.28 -7.14 9.33
C ILE A 70 -2.55 -8.07 8.15
N VAL A 71 -3.24 -7.60 7.11
CA VAL A 71 -3.56 -8.43 5.93
C VAL A 71 -2.29 -8.89 5.20
N VAL A 72 -1.33 -7.99 5.00
CA VAL A 72 -0.04 -8.35 4.40
C VAL A 72 0.73 -9.32 5.29
N SER A 73 0.71 -9.14 6.61
CA SER A 73 1.38 -10.04 7.56
C SER A 73 0.78 -11.44 7.55
N VAL A 74 -0.56 -11.55 7.57
CA VAL A 74 -1.25 -12.83 7.47
C VAL A 74 -0.96 -13.51 6.13
N PHE A 75 -0.99 -12.76 5.03
CA PHE A 75 -0.66 -13.29 3.71
C PHE A 75 0.79 -13.78 3.63
N ALA A 76 1.74 -12.98 4.11
CA ALA A 76 3.17 -13.32 4.16
C ALA A 76 3.40 -14.58 5.00
N PHE A 77 2.73 -14.68 6.16
CA PHE A 77 2.86 -15.85 7.04
C PHE A 77 2.29 -17.13 6.42
N ARG A 78 1.14 -17.06 5.74
CA ARG A 78 0.56 -18.21 5.02
C ARG A 78 1.41 -18.64 3.83
N ARG A 79 2.11 -17.70 3.20
CA ARG A 79 2.98 -17.95 2.03
C ARG A 79 4.46 -18.04 2.36
N ARG A 80 4.82 -18.13 3.66
CA ARG A 80 6.21 -18.10 4.17
C ARG A 80 7.18 -19.01 3.43
N ARG A 81 6.76 -20.21 3.03
CA ARG A 81 7.58 -21.15 2.25
C ARG A 81 7.83 -20.69 0.80
N ALA A 82 6.82 -20.11 0.15
CA ALA A 82 6.96 -19.61 -1.22
C ALA A 82 7.70 -18.26 -1.27
N VAL A 83 7.51 -17.40 -0.27
CA VAL A 83 8.23 -16.12 -0.15
C VAL A 83 9.71 -16.37 0.15
N GLY A 84 10.02 -17.31 1.05
CA GLY A 84 11.40 -17.75 1.28
C GLY A 84 12.07 -18.28 0.01
N ALA A 85 11.40 -19.17 -0.73
CA ALA A 85 11.90 -19.68 -1.99
C ALA A 85 12.08 -18.58 -3.06
N TRP A 86 11.18 -17.60 -3.13
CA TRP A 86 11.30 -16.45 -4.03
C TRP A 86 12.49 -15.55 -3.66
N PHE A 87 12.68 -15.23 -2.39
CA PHE A 87 13.84 -14.47 -1.92
C PHE A 87 15.16 -15.20 -2.19
N SER A 88 15.22 -16.50 -1.92
CA SER A 88 16.38 -17.34 -2.24
C SER A 88 16.65 -17.36 -3.76
N ALA A 89 15.62 -17.48 -4.59
CA ALA A 89 15.74 -17.47 -6.04
C ALA A 89 16.21 -16.10 -6.59
N VAL A 90 15.71 -14.99 -6.03
CA VAL A 90 16.17 -13.63 -6.38
C VAL A 90 17.65 -13.45 -6.00
N ARG A 91 18.06 -13.92 -4.83
CA ARG A 91 19.46 -13.85 -4.37
C ARG A 91 20.40 -14.69 -5.24
N GLN A 92 19.96 -15.88 -5.66
CA GLN A 92 20.70 -16.75 -6.58
C GLN A 92 20.80 -16.18 -7.99
N ARG A 93 19.77 -15.47 -8.46
CA ARG A 93 19.77 -14.82 -9.78
C ARG A 93 20.77 -13.66 -9.84
N ASN A 94 20.86 -12.88 -8.76
CA ASN A 94 21.85 -11.79 -8.65
C ASN A 94 23.30 -12.33 -8.58
N SER A 95 23.52 -13.42 -7.84
CA SER A 95 24.85 -14.03 -7.71
C SER A 95 25.32 -14.74 -8.99
N ARG A 96 24.43 -15.38 -9.76
CA ARG A 96 24.74 -15.90 -11.11
C ARG A 96 25.09 -14.81 -12.11
N SER A 97 24.41 -13.66 -12.06
CA SER A 97 24.71 -12.54 -12.95
C SER A 97 26.09 -11.93 -12.67
N SER A 98 26.47 -11.79 -11.39
CA SER A 98 27.84 -11.37 -11.02
C SER A 98 28.91 -12.40 -11.37
N ALA A 99 28.63 -13.70 -11.30
CA ALA A 99 29.56 -14.75 -11.71
C ALA A 99 29.80 -14.76 -13.23
N SER A 100 28.72 -14.59 -14.02
CA SER A 100 28.79 -14.51 -15.48
C SER A 100 29.57 -13.29 -15.98
N ASN A 101 29.43 -12.13 -15.32
CA ASN A 101 30.21 -10.93 -15.67
C ASN A 101 31.71 -11.09 -15.32
N ARG A 102 32.02 -11.85 -14.26
CA ARG A 102 33.41 -12.09 -13.83
C ARG A 102 34.14 -13.04 -14.78
N THR A 103 33.48 -14.08 -15.30
CA THR A 103 34.06 -14.97 -16.31
C THR A 103 34.27 -14.28 -17.65
N ALA A 104 33.35 -13.40 -18.07
CA ALA A 104 33.51 -12.61 -19.29
C ALA A 104 34.70 -11.65 -19.20
N SER A 105 34.93 -11.02 -18.04
CA SER A 105 36.08 -10.13 -17.80
C SER A 105 37.43 -10.85 -17.73
N LEU A 106 37.46 -12.14 -17.37
CA LEU A 106 38.69 -12.94 -17.32
C LEU A 106 39.08 -13.51 -18.69
N SER A 107 38.10 -13.72 -19.57
CA SER A 107 38.32 -14.21 -20.94
C SER A 107 38.75 -13.11 -21.92
N SER A 108 38.66 -11.83 -21.54
CA SER A 108 39.04 -10.68 -22.37
C SER A 108 40.40 -10.07 -22.00
N ALA A 109 41.15 -10.70 -21.10
CA ALA A 109 42.50 -10.25 -20.77
C ALA A 109 43.47 -10.72 -21.88
N PRO A 110 44.22 -9.80 -22.54
CA PRO A 110 45.13 -10.11 -23.64
C PRO A 110 46.40 -10.84 -23.18
#